data_AF-A0A9D9D687-F1
#
_entry.id   AF-A0A9D9D687-F1
#
_cell.length_a   1.000
_cell.length_b   1.000
_cell.length_c   1.000
_cell.angle_alpha   90.00
_cell.angle_beta   90.00
_cell.angle_gamma   90.00
#
_symmetry.space_group_name_H-M   'P 1'
#
loop_
_entity.id
_entity.type
_entity.pdbx_description
1 polymer ?
#
loop_
_entity_poly.entity_id
_entity_poly.type
_entity_poly.pdbx_seq_one_letter_code
_entity_poly.pdbx_strand_id
1 'polypeptide(L)'
;MKNEKSIQKTLFDNESKFKNRKIIINKSKILEVLDDLLKIQSLQELKLKLRQLKTNIYSTNNDKIGILNIDKNGDTIEIKYDYIIDELTQIEETLTLERAKYYLRRLKKALVEVKTNKINDINLSRWKEYEEIITDSLWLFDKRDSSGAHLAWYWGNFIPQIPHQLMSRYTKKGDWVLDPFVGSGTTLIECRRLGRNGIGFEINPEVVGKAKQLIEKEPNKFNVDIITNIEMRGI
;
A
#
# COMPACT_ATOMS: atom_id res chain seq x y z
N MET A 1 34.35 -14.27 3.04
CA MET A 1 33.60 -14.90 4.15
C MET A 1 33.27 -13.98 5.34
N LYS A 2 34.21 -13.23 5.96
CA LYS A 2 33.86 -12.29 7.07
C LYS A 2 33.07 -11.04 6.62
N ASN A 3 33.23 -10.59 5.37
CA ASN A 3 32.57 -9.40 4.83
C ASN A 3 31.11 -9.65 4.39
N GLU A 4 30.79 -10.83 3.87
CA GLU A 4 29.41 -11.15 3.44
C GLU A 4 28.46 -11.36 4.62
N LYS A 5 28.94 -11.98 5.72
CA LYS A 5 28.14 -12.18 6.93
C LYS A 5 27.85 -10.87 7.68
N SER A 6 28.77 -9.90 7.64
CA SER A 6 28.54 -8.58 8.23
C SER A 6 27.57 -7.75 7.38
N ILE A 7 27.71 -7.77 6.06
CA ILE A 7 26.75 -7.14 5.13
C ILE A 7 25.35 -7.74 5.31
N GLN A 8 25.21 -9.07 5.35
CA GLN A 8 23.92 -9.72 5.60
C GLN A 8 23.32 -9.29 6.94
N LYS A 9 24.10 -9.28 8.02
CA LYS A 9 23.61 -8.84 9.33
C LYS A 9 23.15 -7.38 9.33
N THR A 10 23.89 -6.48 8.68
CA THR A 10 23.50 -5.06 8.53
C THR A 10 22.28 -4.86 7.61
N LEU A 11 22.08 -5.74 6.61
CA LEU A 11 20.87 -5.77 5.78
C LEU A 11 19.65 -6.18 6.62
N PHE A 12 19.74 -7.29 7.37
CA PHE A 12 18.67 -7.78 8.25
C PHE A 12 18.30 -6.78 9.36
N ASP A 13 19.29 -6.14 9.99
CA ASP A 13 19.03 -5.15 11.05
C ASP A 13 18.32 -3.89 10.49
N ASN A 14 18.63 -3.49 9.25
CA ASN A 14 17.99 -2.35 8.57
C ASN A 14 16.61 -2.69 7.99
N GLU A 15 16.34 -3.92 7.53
CA GLU A 15 15.01 -4.35 7.05
C GLU A 15 13.92 -4.07 8.10
N SER A 16 14.22 -4.32 9.37
CA SER A 16 13.28 -4.04 10.47
C SER A 16 12.95 -2.55 10.65
N LYS A 17 13.88 -1.66 10.27
CA LYS A 17 13.79 -0.21 10.50
C LYS A 17 13.02 0.53 9.39
N PHE A 18 12.96 -0.06 8.20
CA PHE A 18 12.32 0.54 7.02
C PHE A 18 11.04 -0.16 6.58
N LYS A 19 10.65 -1.24 7.26
CA LYS A 19 9.42 -1.98 6.99
C LYS A 19 8.20 -1.04 6.96
N ASN A 20 7.40 -1.14 5.90
CA ASN A 20 6.23 -0.30 5.59
C ASN A 20 6.49 1.21 5.36
N ARG A 21 7.74 1.64 5.24
CA ARG A 21 8.04 3.05 4.90
C ARG A 21 8.01 3.26 3.40
N LYS A 22 7.53 4.44 3.00
CA LYS A 22 7.71 4.94 1.65
C LYS A 22 9.04 5.68 1.56
N ILE A 23 9.76 5.46 0.45
CA ILE A 23 10.95 6.20 0.08
C ILE A 23 10.68 6.99 -1.18
N ILE A 24 11.36 8.13 -1.30
CA ILE A 24 11.33 8.98 -2.49
C ILE A 24 12.63 8.73 -3.24
N ILE A 25 12.51 8.38 -4.53
CA ILE A 25 13.64 8.04 -5.39
C ILE A 25 13.66 8.98 -6.59
N ASN A 26 14.86 9.40 -7.00
CA ASN A 26 15.08 10.07 -8.28
C ASN A 26 14.76 9.12 -9.44
N LYS A 27 13.66 9.41 -10.15
CA LYS A 27 13.11 8.53 -11.17
C LYS A 27 14.05 8.36 -12.36
N SER A 28 14.63 9.45 -12.85
CA SER A 28 15.55 9.38 -13.99
C SER A 28 16.78 8.54 -13.67
N LYS A 29 17.33 8.69 -12.47
CA LYS A 29 18.52 7.94 -12.03
C LYS A 29 18.24 6.45 -11.86
N ILE A 30 17.12 6.07 -11.24
CA ILE A 30 16.80 4.64 -11.10
C ILE A 30 16.54 4.00 -12.47
N LEU A 31 15.91 4.72 -13.41
CA LEU A 31 15.67 4.20 -14.76
C LEU A 31 16.98 4.03 -15.55
N GLU A 32 17.92 4.98 -15.44
CA GLU A 32 19.28 4.88 -16.01
C GLU A 32 20.00 3.62 -15.50
N VAL A 33 19.98 3.40 -14.18
CA VAL A 33 20.57 2.20 -13.57
C VAL A 33 19.91 0.92 -14.07
N LEU A 34 18.58 0.87 -14.15
CA LEU A 34 17.87 -0.31 -14.65
C LEU A 34 18.19 -0.60 -16.13
N ASP A 35 18.38 0.43 -16.95
CA ASP A 35 18.79 0.27 -18.35
C ASP A 35 20.21 -0.28 -18.49
N ASP A 36 21.13 0.14 -17.63
CA ASP A 36 22.48 -0.41 -17.60
C ASP A 36 22.49 -1.87 -17.14
N LEU A 37 21.67 -2.24 -16.15
CA LEU A 37 21.49 -3.64 -15.75
C LEU A 37 20.96 -4.51 -16.89
N LEU A 38 20.05 -4.00 -17.72
CA LEU A 38 19.49 -4.74 -18.86
C LEU A 38 20.51 -5.05 -19.96
N LYS A 39 21.58 -4.24 -20.09
CA LYS A 39 22.67 -4.43 -21.07
C LYS A 39 23.62 -5.57 -20.69
N ILE A 40 23.68 -5.96 -19.41
CA ILE A 40 24.58 -6.99 -18.90
C ILE A 40 24.28 -8.35 -19.55
N GLN A 41 25.32 -9.07 -19.96
CA GLN A 41 25.21 -10.39 -20.61
C GLN A 41 25.65 -11.55 -19.72
N SER A 42 26.13 -11.27 -18.51
CA SER A 42 26.49 -12.28 -17.49
C SER A 42 25.52 -12.23 -16.30
N LEU A 43 24.94 -13.38 -15.95
CA LEU A 43 24.06 -13.48 -14.77
C LEU A 43 24.82 -13.17 -13.47
N GLN A 44 26.08 -13.59 -13.35
CA GLN A 44 26.89 -13.33 -12.17
C GLN A 44 27.18 -11.83 -12.00
N GLU A 45 27.55 -11.16 -13.09
CA GLU A 45 27.77 -9.71 -13.11
C GLU A 45 26.48 -8.95 -12.76
N LEU A 46 25.35 -9.37 -13.31
CA LEU A 46 24.05 -8.77 -13.03
C LEU A 46 23.71 -8.87 -11.54
N LYS A 47 23.88 -10.05 -10.93
CA LYS A 47 23.63 -10.26 -9.50
C LYS A 47 24.56 -9.40 -8.63
N LEU A 48 25.83 -9.25 -9.02
CA LEU A 48 26.77 -8.37 -8.31
C LEU A 48 26.29 -6.91 -8.32
N LYS A 49 25.86 -6.41 -9.48
CA LYS A 49 25.35 -5.03 -9.64
C LYS A 49 24.02 -4.82 -8.91
N LEU A 50 23.13 -5.82 -8.90
CA LEU A 50 21.89 -5.79 -8.11
C LEU A 50 22.14 -5.68 -6.61
N ARG A 51 23.13 -6.42 -6.08
CA ARG A 51 23.53 -6.30 -4.67
C ARG A 51 24.04 -4.90 -4.35
N GLN A 52 24.82 -4.29 -5.24
CA GLN A 52 25.29 -2.92 -5.09
C GLN A 52 24.11 -1.93 -5.08
N LEU A 53 23.17 -2.08 -6.01
CA LEU A 53 21.96 -1.27 -6.06
C LEU A 53 21.15 -1.39 -4.76
N LYS A 54 20.91 -2.61 -4.27
CA LYS A 54 20.25 -2.83 -2.99
C LYS A 54 20.97 -2.08 -1.88
N THR A 55 22.28 -2.29 -1.71
CA THR A 55 23.07 -1.62 -0.65
C THR A 55 22.96 -0.09 -0.70
N ASN A 56 22.88 0.51 -1.89
CA ASN A 56 22.69 1.95 -2.03
C ASN A 56 21.29 2.40 -1.58
N ILE A 57 20.25 1.58 -1.80
CA ILE A 57 18.89 1.84 -1.31
C ILE A 57 18.80 1.65 0.23
N TYR A 58 19.55 0.70 0.80
CA TYR A 58 19.56 0.43 2.25
C TYR A 58 20.20 1.55 3.10
N SER A 59 21.12 2.34 2.54
CA SER A 59 21.87 3.34 3.30
C SER A 59 21.98 4.66 2.57
N THR A 60 21.25 5.67 3.06
CA THR A 60 21.34 7.07 2.62
C THR A 60 22.77 7.62 2.66
N ASN A 61 23.61 7.11 3.58
CA ASN A 61 25.01 7.54 3.71
C ASN A 61 25.94 6.93 2.65
N ASN A 62 25.47 5.95 1.86
CA ASN A 62 26.24 5.28 0.80
C ASN A 62 25.67 5.53 -0.61
N ASP A 63 24.73 6.46 -0.78
CA ASP A 63 24.15 6.77 -2.10
C ASP A 63 25.15 7.54 -2.98
N LYS A 64 26.11 6.80 -3.57
CA LYS A 64 27.09 7.32 -4.52
C LYS A 64 26.48 7.62 -5.91
N ILE A 65 25.27 7.11 -6.17
CA ILE A 65 24.61 7.19 -7.48
C ILE A 65 23.63 8.38 -7.53
N GLY A 66 23.13 8.84 -6.38
CA GLY A 66 22.13 9.90 -6.27
C GLY A 66 20.70 9.38 -6.50
N ILE A 67 20.43 8.13 -6.16
CA ILE A 67 19.09 7.52 -6.27
C ILE A 67 18.16 8.08 -5.18
N LEU A 68 18.68 8.33 -3.99
CA LEU A 68 17.97 8.87 -2.83
C LEU A 68 18.17 10.39 -2.68
N ASN A 69 19.14 10.97 -3.39
CA ASN A 69 19.35 12.41 -3.41
C ASN A 69 18.41 13.09 -4.42
N ILE A 70 17.48 13.90 -3.90
CA ILE A 70 16.48 14.60 -4.69
C ILE A 70 17.08 15.95 -5.10
N ASP A 71 17.39 16.11 -6.38
CA ASP A 71 17.70 17.41 -6.95
C ASP A 71 16.44 18.30 -6.94
N LYS A 72 16.63 19.62 -6.79
CA LYS A 72 15.52 20.58 -6.61
C LYS A 72 14.48 20.58 -7.75
N ASN A 73 14.79 19.96 -8.90
CA ASN A 73 14.01 19.98 -10.14
C ASN A 73 13.75 18.59 -10.77
N GLY A 74 14.15 17.49 -10.13
CA GLY A 74 14.03 16.15 -10.73
C GLY A 74 12.67 15.48 -10.50
N ASP A 75 12.23 14.69 -11.48
CA ASP A 75 11.04 13.83 -11.34
C ASP A 75 11.32 12.76 -10.27
N THR A 76 10.44 12.65 -9.29
CA THR A 76 10.58 11.72 -8.16
C THR A 76 9.46 10.70 -8.16
N ILE A 77 9.77 9.48 -7.74
CA ILE A 77 8.76 8.46 -7.47
C ILE A 77 8.72 8.12 -5.98
N GLU A 78 7.52 8.06 -5.43
CA GLU A 78 7.27 7.53 -4.10
C GLU A 78 6.98 6.02 -4.20
N ILE A 79 7.69 5.20 -3.42
CA ILE A 79 7.58 3.74 -3.47
C ILE A 79 7.73 3.11 -2.10
N LYS A 80 6.96 2.06 -1.80
CA LYS A 80 7.19 1.26 -0.59
C LYS A 80 8.56 0.61 -0.65
N TYR A 81 9.31 0.80 0.43
CA TYR A 81 10.67 0.28 0.58
C TYR A 81 10.72 -1.23 0.38
N ASP A 82 9.86 -1.98 1.08
CA ASP A 82 9.85 -3.44 1.02
C ASP A 82 9.55 -3.95 -0.39
N TYR A 83 8.60 -3.32 -1.10
CA TYR A 83 8.28 -3.69 -2.48
C TYR A 83 9.48 -3.62 -3.43
N ILE A 84 10.26 -2.52 -3.40
CA ILE A 84 11.43 -2.41 -4.29
C ILE A 84 12.52 -3.41 -3.89
N ILE A 85 12.74 -3.64 -2.60
CA ILE A 85 13.70 -4.63 -2.11
C ILE A 85 13.29 -6.06 -2.51
N ASP A 86 12.01 -6.40 -2.39
CA ASP A 86 11.46 -7.71 -2.75
C ASP A 86 11.56 -7.96 -4.25
N GLU A 87 11.26 -6.97 -5.09
CA GLU A 87 11.43 -7.10 -6.54
C GLU A 87 12.91 -7.29 -6.91
N LEU A 88 13.83 -6.52 -6.31
CA LEU A 88 15.28 -6.68 -6.55
C LEU A 88 15.81 -8.03 -6.06
N THR A 89 15.32 -8.52 -4.93
CA THR A 89 15.67 -9.84 -4.39
C THR A 89 15.11 -10.95 -5.28
N GLN A 90 13.85 -10.85 -5.74
CA GLN A 90 13.27 -11.79 -6.70
C GLN A 90 14.09 -11.86 -8.00
N ILE A 91 14.60 -10.72 -8.49
CA ILE A 91 15.48 -10.68 -9.67
C ILE A 91 16.81 -11.39 -9.37
N GLU A 92 17.43 -11.11 -8.22
CA GLU A 92 18.71 -11.70 -7.82
C GLU A 92 18.64 -13.22 -7.66
N GLU A 93 17.53 -13.75 -7.15
CA GLU A 93 17.31 -15.18 -6.91
C GLU A 93 17.06 -15.99 -8.19
N THR A 94 16.86 -15.34 -9.33
CA THR A 94 16.64 -16.04 -10.60
C THR A 94 17.82 -16.94 -10.99
N LEU A 95 17.50 -18.06 -11.64
CA LEU A 95 18.48 -19.04 -12.12
C LEU A 95 18.99 -18.76 -13.53
N THR A 96 18.30 -17.92 -14.31
CA THR A 96 18.65 -17.62 -15.71
C THR A 96 18.69 -16.12 -15.97
N LEU A 97 19.59 -15.70 -16.86
CA LEU A 97 19.70 -14.29 -17.27
C LEU A 97 18.42 -13.76 -17.92
N GLU A 98 17.76 -14.59 -18.73
CA GLU A 98 16.51 -14.23 -19.39
C GLU A 98 15.42 -13.89 -18.38
N ARG A 99 15.26 -14.72 -17.34
CA ARG A 99 14.27 -14.49 -16.28
C ARG A 99 14.61 -13.25 -15.44
N ALA A 100 15.89 -13.04 -15.15
CA ALA A 100 16.35 -11.82 -14.48
C ALA A 100 15.98 -10.56 -15.31
N LYS A 101 16.27 -10.57 -16.61
CA LYS A 101 15.94 -9.48 -17.53
C LYS A 101 14.44 -9.27 -17.67
N TYR A 102 13.64 -10.35 -17.67
CA TYR A 102 12.18 -10.25 -17.66
C TYR A 102 11.68 -9.48 -16.43
N TYR A 103 12.12 -9.87 -15.23
CA TYR A 103 11.71 -9.19 -13.99
C TYR A 103 12.25 -7.75 -13.91
N LEU A 104 13.46 -7.47 -14.43
CA LEU A 104 13.99 -6.10 -14.55
C LEU A 104 13.10 -5.22 -15.43
N ARG A 105 12.68 -5.71 -16.61
CA ARG A 105 11.75 -4.96 -17.47
C ARG A 105 10.41 -4.74 -16.80
N ARG A 106 9.92 -5.74 -16.04
CA ARG A 106 8.68 -5.63 -15.26
C ARG A 106 8.80 -4.55 -14.18
N LEU A 107 9.89 -4.55 -13.41
CA LEU A 107 10.17 -3.53 -12.40
C LEU A 107 10.27 -2.15 -13.05
N LYS A 108 11.06 -2.00 -14.13
CA LYS A 108 11.18 -0.75 -14.87
C LYS A 108 9.80 -0.21 -15.30
N LYS A 109 8.96 -1.06 -15.90
CA LYS A 109 7.60 -0.72 -16.29
C LYS A 109 6.75 -0.27 -15.10
N ALA A 110 6.85 -0.97 -13.97
CA ALA A 110 6.13 -0.64 -12.75
C ALA A 110 6.53 0.73 -12.16
N LEU A 111 7.78 1.15 -12.31
CA LEU A 111 8.25 2.48 -11.86
C LEU A 111 7.81 3.63 -12.79
N VAL A 112 7.41 3.34 -14.03
CA VAL A 112 6.99 4.35 -15.01
C VAL A 112 5.47 4.45 -15.11
N GLU A 113 4.77 3.32 -15.14
CA GLU A 113 3.34 3.27 -15.45
C GLU A 113 2.48 3.15 -14.20
N VAL A 114 1.45 4.00 -14.11
CA VAL A 114 0.32 3.82 -13.21
C VAL A 114 -0.83 3.19 -13.99
N LYS A 115 -1.14 1.92 -13.71
CA LYS A 115 -2.21 1.19 -14.38
C LYS A 115 -3.32 0.86 -13.40
N THR A 116 -4.38 1.65 -13.38
CA THR A 116 -5.59 1.38 -12.58
C THR A 116 -6.69 0.77 -13.45
N ASN A 117 -7.76 0.29 -12.81
CA ASN A 117 -9.00 -0.12 -13.48
C ASN A 117 -10.14 0.87 -13.18
N LYS A 118 -11.34 0.59 -13.68
CA LYS A 118 -12.54 1.42 -13.45
C LYS A 118 -13.13 1.28 -12.05
N ILE A 119 -12.78 0.22 -11.33
CA ILE A 119 -13.41 -0.23 -10.08
C ILE A 119 -12.69 0.32 -8.84
N ASN A 120 -11.36 0.39 -8.86
CA ASN A 120 -10.55 0.77 -7.70
C ASN A 120 -9.28 1.56 -8.09
N ASP A 121 -8.57 2.04 -7.08
CA ASP A 121 -7.38 2.88 -7.23
C ASP A 121 -6.06 2.09 -7.09
N ILE A 122 -6.12 0.76 -7.16
CA ILE A 122 -4.95 -0.10 -7.07
C ILE A 122 -4.12 0.04 -8.35
N ASN A 123 -2.86 0.42 -8.22
CA ASN A 123 -1.92 0.34 -9.32
C ASN A 123 -1.58 -1.13 -9.61
N LEU A 124 -2.16 -1.69 -10.67
CA LEU A 124 -1.95 -3.08 -11.09
C LEU A 124 -0.50 -3.39 -11.45
N SER A 125 0.30 -2.39 -11.83
CA SER A 125 1.73 -2.57 -12.07
C SER A 125 2.53 -2.74 -10.77
N ARG A 126 2.00 -2.23 -9.65
CA ARG A 126 2.62 -2.23 -8.32
C ARG A 126 1.67 -2.82 -7.26
N TRP A 127 0.85 -3.79 -7.64
CA TRP A 127 -0.23 -4.33 -6.80
C TRP A 127 0.29 -4.96 -5.49
N LYS A 128 1.53 -5.47 -5.49
CA LYS A 128 2.20 -6.01 -4.30
C LYS A 128 2.48 -4.96 -3.22
N GLU A 129 2.40 -3.67 -3.54
CA GLU A 129 2.49 -2.63 -2.51
C GLU A 129 1.27 -2.60 -1.59
N TYR A 130 0.15 -3.20 -1.99
CA TYR A 130 -1.08 -3.18 -1.21
C TYR A 130 -1.16 -4.44 -0.34
N GLU A 131 -0.19 -4.61 0.56
CA GLU A 131 -0.09 -5.75 1.50
C GLU A 131 -1.34 -5.93 2.36
N GLU A 132 -2.04 -4.82 2.63
CA GLU A 132 -3.29 -4.84 3.38
C GLU A 132 -4.42 -5.50 2.60
N ILE A 133 -4.32 -5.71 1.29
CA ILE A 133 -5.37 -6.31 0.47
C ILE A 133 -5.15 -7.83 0.40
N ILE A 134 -6.06 -8.58 1.03
CA ILE A 134 -6.04 -10.04 1.00
C ILE A 134 -6.70 -10.47 -0.31
N THR A 135 -5.96 -11.14 -1.20
CA THR A 135 -6.47 -11.56 -2.52
C THR A 135 -7.24 -12.87 -2.50
N ASP A 136 -7.03 -13.69 -1.47
CA ASP A 136 -7.70 -14.98 -1.31
C ASP A 136 -9.20 -14.84 -1.00
N SER A 137 -9.92 -15.95 -1.14
CA SER A 137 -11.35 -16.05 -0.79
C SER A 137 -11.58 -16.24 0.72
N LEU A 138 -10.59 -16.75 1.44
CA LEU A 138 -10.62 -16.89 2.90
C LEU A 138 -9.78 -15.78 3.52
N TRP A 139 -10.43 -14.91 4.29
CA TRP A 139 -9.74 -13.82 5.01
C TRP A 139 -9.48 -14.23 6.45
N LEU A 140 -8.20 -14.34 6.81
CA LEU A 140 -7.75 -14.66 8.15
C LEU A 140 -7.29 -13.37 8.84
N PHE A 141 -7.93 -13.03 9.95
CA PHE A 141 -7.56 -11.88 10.77
C PHE A 141 -7.23 -12.36 12.18
N ASP A 142 -6.01 -12.09 12.65
CA ASP A 142 -5.57 -12.53 13.99
C ASP A 142 -6.38 -11.88 15.12
N LYS A 143 -6.77 -10.62 14.91
CA LYS A 143 -7.57 -9.84 15.86
C LYS A 143 -8.38 -8.75 15.17
N ARG A 144 -9.44 -8.30 15.82
CA ARG A 144 -10.20 -7.12 15.41
C ARG A 144 -9.31 -5.87 15.47
N ASP A 145 -9.39 -5.02 14.45
CA ASP A 145 -8.77 -3.69 14.49
C ASP A 145 -9.45 -2.85 15.58
N SER A 146 -8.65 -2.40 16.55
CA SER A 146 -9.07 -1.56 17.67
C SER A 146 -8.59 -0.11 17.55
N SER A 147 -8.07 0.28 16.40
CA SER A 147 -7.63 1.65 16.12
C SER A 147 -8.82 2.56 15.79
N GLY A 148 -8.64 3.87 15.97
CA GLY A 148 -9.64 4.88 15.63
C GLY A 148 -10.89 4.84 16.51
N ALA A 149 -12.02 5.24 15.94
CA ALA A 149 -13.30 5.35 16.64
C ALA A 149 -14.13 4.05 16.68
N HIS A 150 -13.56 2.91 16.27
CA HIS A 150 -14.24 1.63 16.28
C HIS A 150 -14.48 1.14 17.70
N LEU A 151 -15.73 0.83 18.05
CA LEU A 151 -16.09 0.28 19.34
C LEU A 151 -17.07 -0.89 19.17
N ALA A 152 -16.74 -2.05 19.75
CA ALA A 152 -17.59 -3.24 19.73
C ALA A 152 -18.71 -3.16 20.79
N TRP A 153 -19.51 -2.09 20.74
CA TRP A 153 -20.54 -1.82 21.75
C TRP A 153 -21.94 -2.31 21.36
N TYR A 154 -22.16 -2.59 20.07
CA TYR A 154 -23.44 -3.03 19.53
C TYR A 154 -23.34 -4.47 19.05
N TRP A 155 -24.40 -5.24 19.29
CA TRP A 155 -24.46 -6.66 18.91
C TRP A 155 -24.41 -6.82 17.39
N GLY A 156 -23.76 -7.88 16.93
CA GLY A 156 -23.70 -8.19 15.49
C GLY A 156 -22.79 -7.28 14.67
N ASN A 157 -21.96 -6.44 15.29
CA ASN A 157 -21.02 -5.60 14.57
C ASN A 157 -19.86 -6.42 13.96
N PHE A 158 -19.62 -6.27 12.66
CA PHE A 158 -18.45 -6.86 11.99
C PHE A 158 -17.14 -6.13 12.31
N ILE A 159 -16.01 -6.81 12.12
CA ILE A 159 -14.69 -6.19 12.32
C ILE A 159 -14.41 -5.14 11.22
N PRO A 160 -13.71 -4.03 11.51
CA PRO A 160 -13.45 -2.97 10.54
C PRO A 160 -12.72 -3.43 9.29
N GLN A 161 -11.93 -4.51 9.41
CA GLN A 161 -11.19 -5.05 8.28
C GLN A 161 -12.11 -5.56 7.15
N ILE A 162 -13.35 -5.96 7.43
CA ILE A 162 -14.29 -6.40 6.39
C ILE A 162 -14.66 -5.27 5.42
N PRO A 163 -15.29 -4.16 5.86
CA PRO A 163 -15.57 -3.04 4.96
C PRO A 163 -14.28 -2.43 4.38
N HIS A 164 -13.17 -2.45 5.11
CA HIS A 164 -11.88 -2.01 4.59
C HIS A 164 -11.46 -2.78 3.34
N GLN A 165 -11.48 -4.12 3.39
CA GLN A 165 -11.17 -4.97 2.25
C GLN A 165 -12.12 -4.71 1.09
N LEU A 166 -13.43 -4.69 1.37
CA LEU A 166 -14.45 -4.51 0.34
C LEU A 166 -14.30 -3.17 -0.38
N MET A 167 -14.17 -2.07 0.36
CA MET A 167 -14.01 -0.74 -0.23
C MET A 167 -12.70 -0.63 -1.02
N SER A 168 -11.58 -1.10 -0.48
CA SER A 168 -10.29 -1.04 -1.16
C SER A 168 -10.27 -1.83 -2.47
N ARG A 169 -11.02 -2.93 -2.54
CA ARG A 169 -11.09 -3.80 -3.73
C ARG A 169 -12.12 -3.34 -4.75
N TYR A 170 -13.25 -2.80 -4.31
CA TYR A 170 -14.45 -2.63 -5.15
C TYR A 170 -14.94 -1.18 -5.31
N THR A 171 -14.20 -0.20 -4.78
CA THR A 171 -14.55 1.22 -4.91
C THR A 171 -13.31 2.09 -5.12
N LYS A 172 -13.52 3.29 -5.67
CA LYS A 172 -12.55 4.38 -5.73
C LYS A 172 -12.77 5.38 -4.60
N LYS A 173 -11.74 6.18 -4.34
CA LYS A 173 -11.90 7.38 -3.50
C LYS A 173 -12.93 8.31 -4.12
N GLY A 174 -13.80 8.87 -3.27
CA GLY A 174 -14.93 9.71 -3.68
C GLY A 174 -16.18 8.94 -4.08
N ASP A 175 -16.12 7.62 -4.26
CA ASP A 175 -17.33 6.82 -4.51
C ASP A 175 -18.28 6.84 -3.30
N TRP A 176 -19.56 6.63 -3.58
CA TRP A 176 -20.60 6.48 -2.57
C TRP A 176 -20.74 5.03 -2.13
N VAL A 177 -20.72 4.80 -0.83
CA VAL A 177 -21.02 3.50 -0.20
C VAL A 177 -22.33 3.59 0.57
N LEU A 178 -23.22 2.65 0.31
CA LEU A 178 -24.50 2.51 1.02
C LEU A 178 -24.45 1.32 1.96
N ASP A 179 -24.80 1.55 3.23
CA ASP A 179 -25.06 0.53 4.22
C ASP A 179 -26.51 0.64 4.74
N PRO A 180 -27.43 -0.22 4.30
CA PRO A 180 -28.83 -0.14 4.73
C PRO A 180 -29.05 -0.57 6.19
N PHE A 181 -28.04 -1.17 6.86
CA PHE A 181 -28.12 -1.68 8.23
C PHE A 181 -26.86 -1.30 9.00
N VAL A 182 -26.59 0.00 9.08
CA VAL A 182 -25.30 0.55 9.49
C VAL A 182 -24.94 0.26 10.96
N GLY A 183 -25.93 -0.03 11.80
CA GLY A 183 -25.75 -0.37 13.21
C GLY A 183 -24.83 0.64 13.92
N SER A 184 -23.71 0.15 14.47
CA SER A 184 -22.75 0.99 15.21
C SER A 184 -21.91 1.93 14.34
N GLY A 185 -22.09 1.97 13.02
CA GLY A 185 -21.42 2.94 12.14
C GLY A 185 -20.10 2.48 11.50
N THR A 186 -19.69 1.22 11.67
CA THR A 186 -18.34 0.76 11.23
C THR A 186 -18.07 0.98 9.74
N THR A 187 -19.06 0.76 8.87
CA THR A 187 -18.94 1.06 7.44
C THR A 187 -18.60 2.53 7.20
N LEU A 188 -19.32 3.45 7.85
CA LEU A 188 -19.14 4.89 7.64
C LEU A 188 -17.85 5.43 8.28
N ILE A 189 -17.38 4.81 9.36
CA ILE A 189 -16.04 5.09 9.90
C ILE A 189 -14.97 4.72 8.87
N GLU A 190 -15.07 3.54 8.25
CA GLU A 190 -14.13 3.15 7.18
C GLU A 190 -14.27 4.02 5.93
N CYS A 191 -15.48 4.51 5.59
CA CYS A 191 -15.65 5.51 4.54
C CYS A 191 -14.78 6.75 4.79
N ARG A 192 -14.78 7.31 6.01
CA ARG A 192 -13.90 8.44 6.39
C ARG A 192 -12.42 8.10 6.27
N ARG A 193 -12.01 6.92 6.72
CA ARG A 193 -10.61 6.46 6.69
C ARG A 193 -10.08 6.23 5.29
N LEU A 194 -10.92 5.70 4.41
CA LEU A 194 -10.56 5.33 3.05
C LEU A 194 -10.88 6.42 2.02
N GLY A 195 -11.59 7.47 2.43
CA GLY A 195 -11.96 8.58 1.55
C GLY A 195 -13.07 8.20 0.58
N ARG A 196 -14.12 7.53 1.07
CA ARG A 196 -15.38 7.30 0.36
C ARG A 196 -16.50 8.12 1.00
N ASN A 197 -17.48 8.53 0.21
CA ASN A 197 -18.73 9.06 0.73
C ASN A 197 -19.56 7.89 1.28
N GLY A 198 -20.39 8.16 2.29
CA GLY A 198 -21.11 7.11 2.99
C GLY A 198 -22.56 7.48 3.30
N ILE A 199 -23.49 6.55 3.05
CA ILE A 199 -24.88 6.64 3.48
C ILE A 199 -25.18 5.41 4.33
N GLY A 200 -25.64 5.63 5.56
CA GLY A 200 -26.05 4.57 6.47
C GLY A 200 -27.48 4.75 6.93
N PHE A 201 -28.22 3.64 7.02
CA PHE A 201 -29.55 3.59 7.61
C PHE A 201 -29.55 2.70 8.86
N GLU A 202 -30.23 3.16 9.90
CA GLU A 202 -30.50 2.40 11.12
C GLU A 202 -31.85 2.85 11.67
N ILE A 203 -32.68 1.88 12.04
CA ILE A 203 -34.06 2.12 12.48
C ILE A 203 -34.14 2.57 13.93
N ASN A 204 -33.16 2.18 14.77
CA ASN A 204 -33.12 2.55 16.17
C ASN A 204 -32.46 3.93 16.36
N PRO A 205 -33.21 4.98 16.76
CA PRO A 205 -32.66 6.33 16.91
C PRO A 205 -31.54 6.46 17.95
N GLU A 206 -31.56 5.64 19.00
CA GLU A 206 -30.49 5.64 20.01
C GLU A 206 -29.17 5.12 19.41
N VAL A 207 -29.27 4.09 18.56
CA VAL A 207 -28.12 3.53 17.85
C VAL A 207 -27.57 4.51 16.85
N VAL A 208 -28.44 5.19 16.08
CA VAL A 208 -28.06 6.29 15.18
C VAL A 208 -27.29 7.38 15.93
N GLY A 209 -27.81 7.82 17.08
CA GLY A 209 -27.17 8.86 17.89
C GLY A 209 -25.75 8.49 18.31
N LYS A 210 -25.55 7.26 18.78
CA LYS A 210 -24.23 6.78 19.19
C LYS A 210 -23.30 6.50 18.00
N ALA A 211 -23.81 5.97 16.90
CA ALA A 211 -23.05 5.78 15.66
C ALA A 211 -22.52 7.12 15.13
N LYS A 212 -23.36 8.16 15.08
CA LYS A 212 -22.97 9.53 14.69
C LYS A 212 -21.78 10.04 15.52
N GLN A 213 -21.86 9.90 16.85
CA GLN A 213 -20.77 10.33 17.74
C GLN A 213 -19.45 9.60 17.45
N LEU A 214 -19.49 8.29 17.16
CA LEU A 214 -18.28 7.53 16.82
C LEU A 214 -17.73 7.91 15.46
N ILE A 215 -18.60 8.03 14.45
CA ILE A 215 -18.23 8.48 13.11
C ILE A 215 -17.57 9.86 13.18
N GLU A 216 -18.13 10.80 13.93
CA GLU A 216 -17.61 12.16 14.11
C GLU A 216 -16.22 12.19 14.77
N LYS A 217 -15.94 11.26 15.69
CA LYS A 217 -14.62 11.11 16.33
C LYS A 217 -13.54 10.63 15.37
N GLU A 218 -13.89 9.93 14.29
CA GLU A 218 -12.91 9.50 13.29
C GLU A 218 -12.48 10.69 12.41
N PRO A 219 -11.17 10.95 12.25
CA PRO A 219 -10.68 12.05 11.43
C PRO A 219 -11.13 11.97 9.97
N ASN A 220 -11.72 13.05 9.45
CA ASN A 220 -12.14 13.16 8.05
C ASN A 220 -11.04 13.77 7.16
N LYS A 221 -9.93 13.04 6.97
CA LYS A 221 -8.75 13.54 6.21
C LYS A 221 -9.03 13.84 4.74
N PHE A 222 -10.05 13.20 4.18
CA PHE A 222 -10.41 13.31 2.77
C PHE A 222 -11.62 14.21 2.52
N ASN A 223 -12.16 14.84 3.57
CA ASN A 223 -13.33 15.72 3.50
C ASN A 223 -14.52 15.07 2.77
N VAL A 224 -14.85 13.83 3.15
CA VAL A 224 -15.97 13.06 2.55
C VAL A 224 -17.29 13.32 3.27
N ASP A 225 -18.38 13.13 2.52
CA ASP A 225 -19.75 13.27 3.01
C ASP A 225 -20.23 11.98 3.70
N ILE A 226 -20.77 12.11 4.90
CA ILE A 226 -21.35 10.99 5.66
C ILE A 226 -22.79 11.33 6.08
N ILE A 227 -23.73 10.53 5.59
CA ILE A 227 -25.16 10.66 5.85
C ILE A 227 -25.60 9.44 6.65
N THR A 228 -26.24 9.66 7.80
CA THR A 228 -26.59 8.59 8.77
C THR A 228 -28.09 8.51 9.04
N ASN A 229 -28.89 9.35 8.38
CA ASN A 229 -30.34 9.34 8.52
C ASN A 229 -30.97 10.09 7.33
N ILE A 230 -31.48 9.35 6.34
CA ILE A 230 -32.52 9.88 5.46
C ILE A 230 -33.81 9.29 5.99
N GLU A 231 -34.59 10.09 6.71
CA GLU A 231 -35.96 9.73 7.06
C GLU A 231 -36.65 9.33 5.75
N MET A 232 -37.16 8.09 5.66
CA MET A 232 -38.15 7.78 4.64
C MET A 232 -39.38 8.63 4.97
N ARG A 233 -39.41 9.87 4.47
CA ARG A 233 -40.66 10.61 4.36
C ARG A 233 -41.52 9.75 3.44
N GLY A 234 -42.55 9.14 4.02
CA GLY A 234 -43.48 8.30 3.29
C GLY A 234 -43.95 9.04 2.04
N ILE A 235 -43.91 8.32 0.92
CA ILE A 235 -44.64 8.68 -0.30
C ILE A 235 -46.12 8.50 0.00
#